data_AF-A0A4V1UKZ1-F1
#
_entry.id   AF-A0A4V1UKZ1-F1
#
_cell.length_a   1.000
_cell.length_b   1.000
_cell.length_c   1.000
_cell.angle_alpha   90.00
_cell.angle_beta   90.00
_cell.angle_gamma   90.00
#
_symmetry.space_group_name_H-M   'P 1'
#
loop_
_entity.id
_entity.type
_entity.pdbx_description
1 polymer ?
#
loop_
_entity_poly.entity_id
_entity_poly.type
_entity_poly.pdbx_seq_one_letter_code
_entity_poly.pdbx_strand_id
1 'polypeptide(L)' 'HPWGGGEGRTSGGRHPCSPWGQLAKGLKTRNNKRTDGMIVKRRGQKG' A
#
# COMPACT_ATOMS: atom_id res chain seq x y z
N HIS A 1 2.95 8.52 14.66
CA HIS A 1 2.97 7.15 14.08
C HIS A 1 1.53 6.65 14.00
N PRO A 2 1.01 6.21 12.83
CA PRO A 2 -0.42 5.86 12.64
C PRO A 2 -0.94 4.70 13.49
N TRP A 3 -0.03 3.99 14.15
CA TRP A 3 -0.30 2.85 15.03
C TRP A 3 -0.16 3.19 16.52
N GLY A 4 0.14 4.45 16.84
CA GLY A 4 0.29 4.88 18.22
C GLY A 4 -1.09 5.03 18.88
N GLY A 5 -1.22 4.49 20.09
CA GLY A 5 -2.40 4.64 20.94
C GLY A 5 -3.01 3.30 21.38
N GLY A 6 -3.53 3.30 22.61
CA GLY A 6 -4.09 2.14 23.31
C GLY A 6 -3.17 1.64 24.43
N GLU A 7 -3.76 1.08 25.48
CA GLU A 7 -3.03 0.45 26.57
C GLU A 7 -2.57 -0.95 26.16
N GLY A 8 -1.30 -1.29 26.44
CA GLY A 8 -0.71 -2.58 26.06
C GLY A 8 -0.29 -2.66 24.59
N ARG A 9 -0.15 -3.88 24.06
CA ARG A 9 0.25 -4.12 22.65
C ARG A 9 -0.98 -4.13 21.74
N THR A 10 -1.49 -2.94 21.41
CA THR A 10 -2.67 -2.77 20.55
C THR A 10 -2.30 -2.34 19.14
N SER A 11 -3.08 -2.78 18.15
CA SER A 11 -2.91 -2.44 16.73
C SER A 11 -3.58 -1.11 16.33
N GLY A 12 -4.09 -0.34 17.28
CA GLY A 12 -4.70 0.99 17.04
C GLY A 12 -5.94 1.00 16.13
N GLY A 13 -6.48 -0.18 15.77
CA GLY A 13 -7.70 -0.34 14.95
C GLY A 13 -7.58 0.08 13.48
N ARG A 14 -6.37 0.37 12.97
CA ARG A 14 -6.16 0.87 11.60
C ARG A 14 -5.53 -0.17 10.68
N HIS A 15 -5.79 -0.04 9.38
CA HIS A 15 -5.13 -0.88 8.36
C HIS A 15 -3.62 -0.65 8.33
N PRO A 16 -2.85 -1.67 7.91
CA PRO A 16 -1.41 -1.57 7.89
C PRO A 16 -0.84 -0.52 6.97
N CYS A 17 0.00 0.34 7.57
CA CYS A 17 0.36 1.61 7.00
C CYS A 17 1.79 2.03 7.38
N SER A 18 2.44 2.78 6.49
CA SER A 18 3.71 3.44 6.76
C SER A 18 3.55 4.57 7.78
N PRO A 19 4.64 5.12 8.33
CA PRO A 19 4.57 6.28 9.24
C PRO A 19 3.84 7.50 8.66
N TRP A 20 3.71 7.59 7.34
CA TRP A 20 3.12 8.72 6.60
C TRP A 20 1.77 8.42 5.97
N GLY A 21 1.14 7.28 6.26
CA GLY A 21 -0.20 6.99 5.75
C GLY A 21 -0.25 6.18 4.45
N GLN A 22 0.87 5.70 3.92
CA GLN A 22 0.89 4.80 2.76
C GLN A 22 0.54 3.36 3.19
N LEU A 23 -0.55 2.80 2.68
CA LEU A 23 -0.95 1.43 2.99
C LEU A 23 0.14 0.42 2.60
N ALA A 24 0.47 -0.47 3.53
CA ALA A 24 1.50 -1.49 3.39
C ALA A 24 0.97 -2.79 2.74
N LYS A 25 -0.35 -3.00 2.73
CA LYS A 25 -0.97 -4.18 2.11
C LYS A 25 -1.85 -3.76 0.92
N GLY A 26 -1.63 -4.38 -0.23
CA GLY A 26 -2.49 -4.28 -1.42
C GLY A 26 -2.36 -3.00 -2.26
N LEU A 27 -1.83 -1.91 -1.71
CA LEU A 27 -1.74 -0.64 -2.44
C LEU A 27 -0.55 -0.63 -3.43
N LYS A 28 -0.87 -0.55 -4.73
CA LYS A 28 0.14 -0.33 -5.78
C LYS A 28 0.65 1.11 -5.68
N THR A 29 1.95 1.28 -5.45
CA THR A 29 2.58 2.60 -5.31
C THR A 29 2.84 3.31 -6.64
N ARG A 30 2.89 2.57 -7.76
CA ARG A 30 3.15 3.12 -9.10
C ARG A 30 1.84 3.50 -9.81
N ASN A 31 1.66 4.78 -10.12
CA ASN A 31 0.47 5.33 -10.79
C ASN A 31 0.79 6.25 -11.99
N ASN A 32 2.02 6.20 -12.51
CA ASN A 32 2.44 7.08 -13.60
C ASN A 32 1.79 6.71 -14.95
N LYS A 33 0.87 7.54 -15.42
CA LYS A 33 0.14 7.37 -16.69
C LYS A 33 1.04 7.42 -17.93
N ARG A 34 2.11 8.23 -17.92
CA ARG A 34 3.01 8.39 -19.08
C ARG A 34 3.74 7.10 -19.42
N THR A 35 4.10 6.31 -18.41
CA THR A 35 4.87 5.07 -18.60
C THR A 35 4.00 3.82 -18.66
N ASP A 36 2.71 3.93 -18.32
CA ASP A 36 1.77 2.82 -18.32
C ASP A 36 1.53 2.20 -19.70
N GLY A 37 1.57 3.02 -20.77
CA GLY A 37 1.42 2.56 -22.16
C GLY A 37 2.62 1.79 -22.70
N MET A 38 3.78 1.88 -22.05
CA MET A 38 4.98 1.12 -22.42
C MET A 38 5.00 -0.29 -21.79
N ILE A 39 3.97 -0.68 -21.03
CA ILE A 39 3.92 -1.96 -20.34
C ILE A 39 3.27 -3.01 -21.23
N VAL A 40 4.08 -3.93 -21.75
CA VAL A 40 3.61 -5.04 -22.61
C VAL A 40 2.81 -6.09 -21.83
N LYS A 41 3.18 -6.39 -20.56
CA LYS A 41 2.47 -7.34 -19.70
C LYS A 41 2.53 -6.93 -18.23
N ARG A 42 1.40 -6.99 -17.52
CA ARG A 42 1.33 -6.72 -16.07
C ARG A 42 1.57 -8.01 -15.29
N ARG A 43 2.28 -7.91 -14.16
CA ARG A 43 2.44 -9.05 -13.22
C ARG A 43 1.06 -9.48 -12.71
N GLY A 44 0.73 -10.77 -12.85
CA GLY A 44 -0.56 -11.35 -12.44
C GLY A 44 -1.62 -11.46 -13.53
N GLN A 45 -1.36 -10.98 -14.75
CA GLN A 45 -2.22 -11.25 -15.90
C GLN A 45 -1.95 -12.69 -16.38
N LYS A 46 -2.87 -13.62 -16.07
CA LYS A 46 -2.89 -14.95 -16.71
C LYS A 46 -3.28 -14.73 -18.16
N GLY A 47 -2.53 -15.37 -19.07
CA GLY A 47 -2.74 -15.28 -20.52
C GLY A 47 -4.03 -15.97 -20.93
#